data_AF-A0A6V7UDU3-F1
#
_entry.id   AF-A0A6V7UDU3-F1
#
_cell.length_a   1.000
_cell.length_b   1.000
_cell.length_c   1.000
_cell.angle_alpha   90.00
_cell.angle_beta   90.00
_cell.angle_gamma   90.00
#
_symmetry.space_group_name_H-M   'P 1'
#
loop_
_entity.id
_entity.type
_entity.pdbx_description
1 polymer ?
#
loop_
_entity_poly.entity_id
_entity_poly.type
_entity_poly.pdbx_seq_one_letter_code
_entity_poly.pdbx_strand_id
1 'polypeptide(L)'
;MVITQLYTKNETGIKMYNLSGVFDEVMNKPMNDGILTFYTTGDGGACGIDTSDPIMSAAASTLLYDSRAPWLESSLPGKSYVNTDRICVNKCVKIEYKGKSLTVPINNSCPGCPKNHVDLSIPAWMWLEPNYKIGRLFNATLTFMTCPGME
;
A
#
# COMPACT_ATOMS: atom_id res chain seq x y z
N MET A 1 -7.68 -5.34 12.36
CA MET A 1 -6.97 -4.10 12.75
C MET A 1 -6.89 -3.19 11.54
N VAL A 2 -7.07 -1.89 11.73
CA VAL A 2 -6.94 -0.89 10.66
C VAL A 2 -5.82 0.06 11.04
N ILE A 3 -4.85 0.20 10.16
CA ILE A 3 -3.77 1.17 10.29
C ILE A 3 -4.13 2.36 9.42
N THR A 4 -4.26 3.52 10.06
CA THR A 4 -4.57 4.77 9.38
C THR A 4 -3.35 5.26 8.64
N GLN A 5 -3.55 5.75 7.42
CA GLN A 5 -2.51 6.46 6.71
C GLN A 5 -2.24 7.79 7.44
N LEU A 6 -0.99 8.21 7.52
CA LEU A 6 -0.63 9.43 8.27
C LEU A 6 -0.98 10.72 7.54
N TYR A 7 -1.18 10.63 6.23
CA TYR A 7 -1.41 11.80 5.40
C TYR A 7 -2.69 11.64 4.60
N THR A 8 -3.62 12.57 4.84
CA THR A 8 -4.86 12.72 4.07
C THR A 8 -4.59 13.39 2.72
N LYS A 9 -5.60 13.36 1.84
CA LYS A 9 -5.61 14.16 0.60
C LYS A 9 -5.41 15.66 0.88
N ASN A 10 -5.97 16.14 1.99
CA ASN A 10 -5.91 17.56 2.36
C ASN A 10 -4.51 17.94 2.87
N GLU A 11 -3.87 17.09 3.68
CA GLU A 11 -2.52 17.36 4.22
C GLU A 11 -1.42 17.23 3.17
N THR A 12 -1.61 16.38 2.17
CA THR A 12 -0.66 16.26 1.05
C THR A 12 -0.77 17.43 0.06
N GLY A 13 -1.91 18.14 0.03
CA GLY A 13 -2.19 19.20 -0.94
C GLY A 13 -2.37 18.67 -2.38
N ILE A 14 -2.47 17.35 -2.56
CA ILE A 14 -2.53 16.71 -3.87
C ILE A 14 -3.94 16.83 -4.43
N LYS A 15 -4.10 17.64 -5.47
CA LYS A 15 -5.31 17.63 -6.29
C LYS A 15 -5.31 16.34 -7.12
N MET A 16 -6.28 15.47 -6.87
CA MET A 16 -6.52 14.28 -7.70
C MET A 16 -6.91 14.75 -9.10
N TYR A 17 -5.98 14.74 -10.04
CA TYR A 17 -6.31 14.90 -11.46
C TYR A 17 -7.06 13.65 -11.95
N ASN A 18 -7.74 13.72 -13.10
CA ASN A 18 -8.38 12.56 -13.73
C ASN A 18 -7.30 11.56 -14.18
N LEU A 19 -6.82 10.78 -13.22
CA LEU A 19 -5.76 9.80 -13.39
C LEU A 19 -6.43 8.47 -13.74
N SER A 20 -6.35 8.09 -15.02
CA SER A 20 -6.69 6.75 -15.47
C SER A 20 -5.67 5.78 -14.85
N GLY A 21 -6.08 4.95 -13.89
CA GLY A 21 -5.18 4.03 -13.22
C GLY A 21 -5.57 2.58 -13.49
N VAL A 22 -4.58 1.72 -13.73
CA VAL A 22 -4.74 0.25 -13.72
C VAL A 22 -5.24 -0.24 -12.35
N PHE A 23 -4.98 0.54 -11.29
CA PHE A 23 -5.45 0.24 -9.94
C PHE A 23 -6.98 0.17 -9.80
N ASP A 24 -7.72 0.94 -10.58
CA ASP A 24 -9.19 0.96 -10.48
C ASP A 24 -9.83 -0.36 -10.89
N GLU A 25 -9.15 -1.11 -11.75
CA GLU A 25 -9.59 -2.42 -12.18
C GLU A 25 -9.64 -3.41 -11.01
N VAL A 26 -8.87 -3.19 -9.94
CA VAL A 26 -8.75 -4.09 -8.79
C VAL A 26 -9.40 -3.55 -7.51
N MET A 27 -9.86 -2.30 -7.53
CA MET A 27 -10.51 -1.67 -6.38
C MET A 27 -11.78 -2.39 -5.96
N ASN A 28 -11.89 -2.67 -4.66
CA ASN A 28 -13.00 -3.37 -4.00
C ASN A 28 -13.32 -4.76 -4.58
N LYS A 29 -12.34 -5.40 -5.25
CA LYS A 29 -12.48 -6.75 -5.77
C LYS A 29 -11.60 -7.72 -4.96
N PRO A 30 -12.20 -8.61 -4.15
CA PRO A 30 -11.43 -9.60 -3.41
C PRO A 30 -10.66 -10.55 -4.33
N MET A 31 -9.36 -10.73 -4.08
CA MET A 31 -8.50 -11.73 -4.72
C MET A 31 -8.21 -12.82 -3.70
N ASN A 32 -8.76 -14.03 -3.89
CA ASN A 32 -8.69 -15.13 -2.90
C ASN A 32 -7.42 -15.98 -3.01
N ASP A 33 -6.61 -15.76 -4.02
CA ASP A 33 -5.32 -16.43 -4.28
C ASP A 33 -4.13 -15.53 -3.92
N GLY A 34 -4.34 -14.63 -2.96
CA GLY A 34 -3.38 -13.61 -2.56
C GLY A 34 -2.08 -14.20 -2.00
N ILE A 35 -0.98 -13.53 -2.35
CA ILE A 35 0.37 -13.86 -1.95
C ILE A 35 0.89 -12.77 -1.01
N LEU A 36 1.51 -13.18 0.10
CA LEU A 36 2.15 -12.27 1.05
C LEU A 36 3.64 -12.61 1.14
N THR A 37 4.49 -11.59 1.12
CA THR A 37 5.91 -11.65 1.55
C THR A 37 6.17 -10.52 2.53
N PHE A 38 7.43 -10.29 2.91
CA PHE A 38 7.80 -9.12 3.68
C PHE A 38 9.10 -8.45 3.22
N TYR A 39 9.23 -7.17 3.54
CA TYR A 39 10.42 -6.35 3.28
C TYR A 39 10.85 -5.55 4.52
N THR A 40 12.11 -5.13 4.54
CA THR A 40 12.66 -4.19 5.54
C THR A 40 12.31 -2.75 5.18
N THR A 41 11.78 -1.98 6.12
CA THR A 41 11.49 -0.55 5.97
C THR A 41 12.74 0.31 6.21
N GLY A 42 12.71 1.57 5.80
CA GLY A 42 13.77 2.56 6.11
C GLY A 42 14.24 3.39 4.92
N ASP A 43 13.69 3.14 3.74
CA ASP A 43 13.92 3.93 2.53
C ASP A 43 12.65 4.67 2.09
N GLY A 44 12.81 5.66 1.22
CA GLY A 44 11.71 6.36 0.57
C GLY A 44 10.89 5.40 -0.32
N GLY A 45 9.59 5.27 -0.05
CA GLY A 45 8.71 4.39 -0.79
C GLY A 45 8.38 4.91 -2.19
N ALA A 46 7.87 4.05 -3.06
CA ALA A 46 7.44 4.40 -4.42
C ALA A 46 6.36 5.51 -4.49
N CYS A 47 5.74 5.84 -3.35
CA CYS A 47 4.79 6.94 -3.22
C CYS A 47 5.41 8.26 -2.74
N GLY A 48 6.71 8.32 -2.45
CA GLY A 48 7.34 9.52 -1.89
C GLY A 48 7.05 9.74 -0.40
N ILE A 49 6.55 8.70 0.27
CA ILE A 49 6.33 8.65 1.71
C ILE A 49 7.29 7.60 2.27
N ASP A 50 7.86 7.86 3.46
CA ASP A 50 8.76 6.93 4.12
C ASP A 50 8.06 5.59 4.38
N THR A 51 8.72 4.48 4.07
CA THR A 51 8.17 3.14 4.27
C THR A 51 8.02 2.75 5.75
N SER A 52 8.72 3.44 6.64
CA SER A 52 8.62 3.30 8.09
C SER A 52 7.51 4.13 8.72
N ASP A 53 6.81 4.95 7.92
CA ASP A 53 5.75 5.84 8.39
C ASP A 53 4.47 5.73 7.53
N PRO A 54 3.43 5.00 7.98
CA PRO A 54 3.36 4.27 9.24
C PRO A 54 4.18 2.98 9.20
N ILE A 55 4.58 2.53 10.38
CA ILE A 55 5.41 1.33 10.59
C ILE A 55 4.81 0.04 10.03
N MET A 56 3.48 -0.02 9.90
CA MET A 56 2.73 -1.11 9.28
C MET A 56 2.17 -0.65 7.93
N SER A 57 2.74 -1.16 6.85
CA SER A 57 2.41 -0.76 5.47
C SER A 57 2.58 -1.94 4.51
N ALA A 58 2.20 -1.73 3.25
CA ALA A 58 2.38 -2.71 2.18
C ALA A 58 2.99 -2.09 0.92
N ALA A 59 3.81 -2.88 0.24
CA ALA A 59 4.21 -2.66 -1.12
C ALA A 59 3.29 -3.43 -2.07
N ALA A 60 2.71 -2.75 -3.07
CA ALA A 60 1.83 -3.37 -4.06
C ALA A 60 2.57 -3.64 -5.37
N SER A 61 2.08 -4.58 -6.19
CA SER A 61 2.65 -4.85 -7.51
C SER A 61 2.85 -3.58 -8.35
N THR A 62 4.02 -3.44 -8.95
CA THR A 62 4.29 -2.38 -9.94
C THR A 62 3.34 -2.40 -11.14
N LEU A 63 2.67 -3.52 -11.43
CA LEU A 63 1.64 -3.63 -12.49
C LEU A 63 0.34 -2.87 -12.16
N LEU A 64 0.22 -2.38 -10.92
CA LEU A 64 -0.90 -1.59 -10.44
C LEU A 64 -0.61 -0.08 -10.46
N TYR A 65 0.61 0.31 -10.77
CA TYR A 65 1.04 1.70 -10.89
C TYR A 65 0.88 2.20 -12.34
N ASP A 66 0.52 3.46 -12.52
CA ASP A 66 0.64 4.20 -13.78
C ASP A 66 1.99 4.92 -13.82
N SER A 67 2.89 4.44 -14.68
CA SER A 67 4.22 5.03 -14.86
C SER A 67 4.21 6.47 -15.40
N ARG A 68 3.06 6.99 -15.82
CA ARG A 68 2.88 8.37 -16.29
C ARG A 68 2.47 9.34 -15.18
N ALA A 69 2.20 8.84 -13.97
CA ALA A 69 1.80 9.68 -12.86
C ALA A 69 2.93 10.66 -12.48
N PRO A 70 2.66 11.98 -12.41
CA PRO A 70 3.68 12.95 -12.06
C PRO A 70 4.01 12.91 -10.56
N TRP A 71 5.23 13.33 -10.25
CA TRP A 71 5.66 13.64 -8.88
C TRP A 71 5.46 15.12 -8.61
N LEU A 72 4.73 15.47 -7.55
CA LEU A 72 4.45 16.86 -7.18
C LEU A 72 4.99 17.18 -5.79
N GLU A 73 5.42 18.43 -5.58
CA GLU A 73 5.74 18.93 -4.25
C GLU A 73 4.50 18.84 -3.36
N SER A 74 4.65 18.25 -2.18
CA SER A 74 3.57 18.11 -1.20
C SER A 74 3.69 19.14 -0.08
N SER A 75 2.58 19.34 0.65
CA SER A 75 2.56 20.19 1.85
C SER A 75 3.07 19.47 3.11
N LEU A 76 3.67 18.27 2.97
CA LEU A 76 4.21 17.53 4.09
C LEU A 76 5.43 18.23 4.72
N PRO A 77 5.63 18.11 6.05
CA PRO A 77 6.82 18.66 6.70
C PRO A 77 8.10 18.15 6.02
N GLY A 78 9.02 19.06 5.70
CA GLY A 78 10.30 18.71 5.04
C GLY A 78 10.31 18.76 3.50
N LYS A 79 9.26 19.29 2.85
CA LYS A 79 9.17 19.47 1.38
C LYS A 79 9.45 18.18 0.59
N SER A 80 8.60 17.18 0.79
CA SER A 80 8.67 15.91 0.04
C SER A 80 7.94 16.01 -1.31
N TYR A 81 8.48 15.34 -2.33
CA TYR A 81 7.75 15.06 -3.57
C TYR A 81 6.95 13.77 -3.41
N VAL A 82 5.67 13.81 -3.73
CA VAL A 82 4.77 12.65 -3.64
C VAL A 82 4.37 12.22 -5.05
N ASN A 83 4.37 10.91 -5.27
CA ASN A 83 3.84 10.34 -6.50
C ASN A 83 2.32 10.49 -6.50
N THR A 84 1.77 11.16 -7.50
CA THR A 84 0.32 11.40 -7.58
C THR A 84 -0.47 10.22 -8.11
N ASP A 85 0.17 9.08 -8.40
CA ASP A 85 -0.50 7.85 -8.79
C ASP A 85 -1.68 7.54 -7.85
N ARG A 86 -2.78 7.05 -8.43
CA ARG A 86 -3.99 6.73 -7.70
C ARG A 86 -3.77 5.71 -6.59
N ILE A 87 -2.81 4.80 -6.75
CA ILE A 87 -2.44 3.84 -5.71
C ILE A 87 -1.73 4.49 -4.51
N CYS A 88 -1.10 5.65 -4.70
CA CYS A 88 -0.33 6.34 -3.66
C CYS A 88 -1.17 7.27 -2.78
N VAL A 89 -2.42 7.55 -3.18
CA VAL A 89 -3.25 8.55 -2.49
C VAL A 89 -4.49 7.93 -1.87
N ASN A 90 -4.50 7.85 -0.53
CA ASN A 90 -5.61 7.33 0.26
C ASN A 90 -6.03 5.93 -0.24
N LYS A 91 -5.06 5.02 -0.33
CA LYS A 91 -5.30 3.62 -0.68
C LYS A 91 -4.63 2.68 0.31
N CYS A 92 -5.41 1.65 0.63
CA CYS A 92 -5.06 0.62 1.57
C CYS A 92 -5.34 -0.73 0.94
N VAL A 93 -4.72 -1.77 1.49
CA VAL A 93 -5.09 -3.16 1.23
C VAL A 93 -5.61 -3.77 2.52
N LYS A 94 -6.80 -4.38 2.45
CA LYS A 94 -7.32 -5.28 3.47
C LYS A 94 -6.84 -6.69 3.14
N ILE A 95 -6.21 -7.33 4.11
CA ILE A 95 -5.64 -8.67 4.05
C ILE A 95 -6.40 -9.54 5.03
N GLU A 96 -6.97 -10.62 4.53
CA GLU A 96 -7.62 -11.64 5.35
C GLU A 96 -6.85 -12.95 5.22
N TYR A 97 -6.34 -13.46 6.35
CA TYR A 97 -5.47 -14.64 6.36
C TYR A 97 -5.62 -15.40 7.67
N LYS A 98 -5.91 -16.71 7.61
CA LYS A 98 -6.09 -17.58 8.78
C LYS A 98 -7.03 -17.00 9.87
N GLY A 99 -8.14 -16.38 9.46
CA GLY A 99 -9.12 -15.77 10.37
C GLY A 99 -8.69 -14.41 10.97
N LYS A 100 -7.50 -13.90 10.63
CA LYS A 100 -7.08 -12.54 10.96
C LYS A 100 -7.42 -11.58 9.83
N SER A 101 -7.65 -10.31 10.18
CA SER A 101 -7.95 -9.24 9.24
C SER A 101 -7.08 -8.01 9.56
N LEU A 102 -6.23 -7.60 8.62
CA LEU A 102 -5.34 -6.44 8.72
C LEU A 102 -5.58 -5.51 7.53
N THR A 103 -5.81 -4.23 7.80
CA THR A 103 -5.84 -3.18 6.76
C THR A 103 -4.67 -2.25 6.97
N VAL A 104 -3.84 -2.09 5.94
CA VAL A 104 -2.65 -1.23 5.96
C VAL A 104 -2.59 -0.33 4.73
N PRO A 105 -2.00 0.87 4.84
CA PRO A 105 -1.79 1.75 3.69
C PRO A 105 -0.75 1.20 2.73
N ILE A 106 -0.90 1.59 1.46
CA ILE A 106 0.07 1.31 0.40
C ILE A 106 0.96 2.54 0.27
N ASN A 107 2.25 2.36 0.50
CA ASN A 107 3.25 3.44 0.39
C ASN A 107 4.45 3.05 -0.48
N ASN A 108 4.52 1.79 -0.93
CA ASN A 108 5.63 1.29 -1.71
C ASN A 108 5.18 0.37 -2.85
N SER A 109 6.11 0.06 -3.75
CA SER A 109 5.89 -0.87 -4.86
C SER A 109 6.75 -2.11 -4.71
N CYS A 110 6.24 -3.25 -5.19
CA CYS A 110 6.97 -4.50 -5.33
C CYS A 110 7.24 -4.78 -6.81
N PRO A 111 8.49 -4.60 -7.29
CA PRO A 111 8.92 -5.02 -8.62
C PRO A 111 8.84 -6.55 -8.77
N GLY A 112 8.26 -7.02 -9.87
CA GLY A 112 8.13 -8.46 -10.17
C GLY A 112 7.01 -9.19 -9.44
N CYS A 113 6.33 -8.57 -8.47
CA CYS A 113 5.11 -9.10 -7.87
C CYS A 113 3.96 -9.14 -8.89
N PRO A 114 3.16 -10.23 -8.98
CA PRO A 114 1.90 -10.22 -9.72
C PRO A 114 0.84 -9.34 -9.02
N LYS A 115 -0.26 -8.98 -9.71
CA LYS A 115 -1.30 -8.06 -9.18
C LYS A 115 -1.93 -8.53 -7.86
N ASN A 116 -1.90 -9.83 -7.56
CA ASN A 116 -2.43 -10.44 -6.33
C ASN A 116 -1.34 -10.70 -5.26
N HIS A 117 -0.22 -10.00 -5.30
CA HIS A 117 0.87 -10.12 -4.32
C HIS A 117 1.11 -8.76 -3.66
N VAL A 118 1.08 -8.75 -2.32
CA VAL A 118 1.53 -7.62 -1.50
C VAL A 118 2.73 -8.01 -0.64
N ASP A 119 3.72 -7.13 -0.58
CA ASP A 119 4.91 -7.28 0.24
C ASP A 119 4.75 -6.44 1.50
N LEU A 120 4.72 -7.07 2.68
CA LEU A 120 4.35 -6.39 3.92
C LEU A 120 5.58 -5.82 4.61
N SER A 121 5.43 -4.68 5.31
CA SER A 121 6.47 -4.31 6.28
C SER A 121 6.60 -5.44 7.33
N ILE A 122 7.80 -5.68 7.84
CA ILE A 122 8.02 -6.71 8.88
C ILE A 122 7.01 -6.60 10.05
N PRO A 123 6.69 -5.41 10.58
CA PRO A 123 5.65 -5.26 11.60
C PRO A 123 4.26 -5.72 11.15
N ALA A 124 3.86 -5.42 9.90
CA ALA A 124 2.60 -5.92 9.31
C ALA A 124 2.58 -7.43 9.15
N TRP A 125 3.69 -8.01 8.67
CA TRP A 125 3.87 -9.45 8.59
C TRP A 125 3.75 -10.11 9.97
N MET A 126 4.51 -9.64 10.96
CA MET A 126 4.58 -10.25 12.30
C MET A 126 3.23 -10.25 13.03
N TRP A 127 2.36 -9.28 12.73
CA TRP A 127 1.00 -9.27 13.24
C TRP A 127 0.14 -10.43 12.66
N LEU A 128 0.27 -10.68 11.36
CA LEU A 128 -0.44 -11.77 10.67
C LEU A 128 0.16 -13.15 10.98
N GLU A 129 1.47 -13.30 10.79
CA GLU A 129 2.22 -14.54 10.90
C GLU A 129 3.56 -14.27 11.61
N PRO A 130 3.67 -14.55 12.92
CA PRO A 130 4.88 -14.25 13.68
C PRO A 130 6.10 -15.11 13.29
N ASN A 131 5.92 -16.14 12.46
CA ASN A 131 7.01 -16.98 11.97
C ASN A 131 7.60 -16.44 10.66
N TYR A 132 8.63 -15.59 10.76
CA TYR A 132 9.34 -15.04 9.60
C TYR A 132 10.02 -16.09 8.71
N LYS A 133 10.30 -17.30 9.22
CA LYS A 133 10.98 -18.36 8.45
C LYS A 133 10.14 -18.91 7.31
N ILE A 134 8.83 -18.66 7.32
CA ILE A 134 7.94 -19.09 6.24
C ILE A 134 8.26 -18.34 4.94
N GLY A 135 8.68 -17.08 5.03
CA GLY A 135 9.13 -16.27 3.89
C GLY A 135 8.03 -15.84 2.90
N ARG A 136 7.02 -16.69 2.68
CA ARG A 136 5.93 -16.46 1.74
C ARG A 136 4.65 -17.17 2.16
N LEU A 137 3.53 -16.45 2.15
CA LEU A 137 2.20 -16.98 2.44
C LEU A 137 1.35 -16.99 1.17
N PHE A 138 0.42 -17.93 1.10
CA PHE A 138 -0.50 -18.12 -0.01
C PHE A 138 -1.93 -18.19 0.52
N ASN A 139 -2.90 -18.05 -0.39
CA ASN A 139 -4.34 -18.12 -0.10
C ASN A 139 -4.81 -17.08 0.93
N ALA A 140 -4.17 -15.90 0.93
CA ALA A 140 -4.76 -14.73 1.57
C ALA A 140 -5.86 -14.15 0.68
N THR A 141 -6.86 -13.52 1.27
CA THR A 141 -7.78 -12.66 0.52
C THR A 141 -7.27 -11.22 0.57
N LEU A 142 -6.99 -10.64 -0.59
CA LEU A 142 -6.59 -9.24 -0.74
C LEU A 142 -7.74 -8.41 -1.28
N THR A 143 -8.06 -7.31 -0.63
CA THR A 143 -9.03 -6.33 -1.14
C THR A 143 -8.41 -4.94 -1.09
N PHE A 144 -8.10 -4.39 -2.27
CA PHE A 144 -7.64 -3.02 -2.41
C PHE A 144 -8.81 -2.05 -2.23
N MET A 145 -8.61 -0.99 -1.45
CA MET A 145 -9.69 -0.08 -1.08
C MET A 145 -9.18 1.32 -0.76
N THR A 146 -10.10 2.28 -0.65
CA THR A 146 -9.79 3.57 -0.03
C THR A 146 -9.59 3.35 1.47
N CYS A 147 -8.60 4.01 2.07
CA CYS A 147 -8.32 3.81 3.48
C CYS A 147 -9.53 4.23 4.34
N PRO A 148 -9.98 3.41 5.29
CA PRO A 148 -11.07 3.77 6.19
C PRO A 148 -10.72 4.98 7.06
N GLY A 149 -11.71 5.82 7.38
CA GLY A 149 -11.57 6.91 8.36
C GLY A 149 -10.80 8.15 7.86
N MET A 150 -10.56 8.28 6.56
CA MET A 150 -9.78 9.36 5.93
C MET A 150 -10.65 10.20 4.97
N GLU A 151 -11.87 10.57 5.39
CA GLU A 151 -12.78 11.46 4.64
C GLU A 151 -12.23 12.89 4.54
#